data_AF-A0A061NL25-F1
#
_entry.id   AF-A0A061NL25-F1
#
_cell.length_a   1.000
_cell.length_b   1.000
_cell.length_c   1.000
_cell.angle_alpha   90.00
_cell.angle_beta   90.00
_cell.angle_gamma   90.00
#
_symmetry.space_group_name_H-M   'P 1'
#
loop_
_entity.id
_entity.type
_entity.pdbx_description
1 polymer ?
#
loop_
_entity_poly.entity_id
_entity_poly.type
_entity_poly.pdbx_seq_one_letter_code
_entity_poly.pdbx_strand_id
1 'polypeptide(L)'
;MVKAEAELLEHDGKLWRKVDRDAKEGELIIIVDASDVQQAKPYEKGTVMTVVVNEIGGLTICKLYGHISRYEYAVLEPYEIHEAPTEIQAQLARQQRHLEALEERLEDVAELAEGNGLSTYTTTQLAQEIARRSLR
;
A
#
# COMPACT_ATOMS: atom_id res chain seq x y z
N MET A 1 8.61 18.83 12.60
CA MET A 1 7.26 18.59 12.02
C MET A 1 7.31 17.29 11.25
N VAL A 2 6.75 16.22 11.79
CA VAL A 2 6.58 14.96 11.06
C VAL A 2 5.40 15.19 10.11
N LYS A 3 5.62 15.09 8.79
CA LYS A 3 4.52 15.04 7.81
C LYS A 3 3.66 13.85 8.22
N ALA A 4 2.39 14.09 8.55
CA ALA A 4 1.43 13.00 8.71
C ALA A 4 1.45 12.21 7.40
N GLU A 5 1.87 10.95 7.47
CA GLU A 5 1.73 10.02 6.36
C GLU A 5 0.23 10.02 6.02
N ALA A 6 -0.10 10.39 4.79
CA ALA A 6 -1.49 10.34 4.35
C ALA A 6 -1.94 8.88 4.52
N GLU A 7 -2.91 8.63 5.40
CA GLU A 7 -3.48 7.29 5.54
C GLU A 7 -4.11 6.89 4.21
N LEU A 8 -3.43 6.01 3.48
CA LEU A 8 -3.91 5.47 2.21
C LEU A 8 -4.85 4.30 2.47
N LEU A 9 -5.91 4.21 1.67
CA LEU A 9 -6.88 3.14 1.66
C LEU A 9 -6.88 2.49 0.27
N GLU A 10 -6.78 1.17 0.21
CA GLU A 10 -7.06 0.41 -1.00
C GLU A 10 -8.56 0.10 -1.08
N HIS A 11 -9.20 0.50 -2.18
CA HIS A 11 -10.61 0.24 -2.45
C HIS A 11 -10.84 0.11 -3.96
N ASP A 12 -11.50 -0.97 -4.38
CA ASP A 12 -11.72 -1.34 -5.79
C ASP A 12 -10.45 -1.35 -6.67
N GLY A 13 -9.35 -1.87 -6.11
CA GLY A 13 -8.05 -1.95 -6.79
C GLY A 13 -7.40 -0.58 -7.06
N LYS A 14 -7.89 0.48 -6.41
CA LYS A 14 -7.34 1.83 -6.47
C LYS A 14 -6.91 2.28 -5.08
N LEU A 15 -5.89 3.13 -5.04
CA LEU A 15 -5.47 3.79 -3.82
C LEU A 15 -6.20 5.12 -3.67
N TRP A 16 -6.59 5.39 -2.45
CA TRP A 16 -7.31 6.59 -2.06
C TRP A 16 -6.61 7.22 -0.86
N ARG A 17 -6.56 8.56 -0.83
CA ARG A 17 -6.15 9.30 0.36
C ARG A 17 -7.38 9.79 1.11
N LYS A 18 -7.35 9.72 2.43
CA LYS A 18 -8.37 10.33 3.29
C LYS A 18 -8.11 11.84 3.39
N VAL A 19 -9.14 12.64 3.13
CA VAL A 19 -9.08 14.10 3.19
C VAL A 19 -10.19 14.62 4.08
N ASP A 20 -9.82 15.48 5.03
CA ASP A 20 -10.75 16.17 5.90
C ASP A 20 -11.30 17.42 5.20
N ARG A 21 -12.33 17.24 4.36
CA ARG A 21 -13.12 18.31 3.75
C ARG A 21 -14.58 17.90 3.57
N ASP A 22 -15.45 18.85 3.28
CA ASP A 22 -16.85 18.54 2.98
C ASP A 22 -16.95 17.69 1.71
N ALA A 23 -17.77 16.65 1.78
CA ALA A 23 -18.03 15.77 0.66
C ALA A 23 -19.10 16.35 -0.26
N LYS A 24 -18.95 16.13 -1.57
CA LYS A 24 -19.91 16.50 -2.62
C LYS A 24 -20.71 15.28 -3.07
N GLU A 25 -21.86 15.54 -3.68
CA GLU A 25 -22.66 14.47 -4.30
C GLU A 25 -21.82 13.64 -5.27
N GLY A 26 -21.94 12.32 -5.19
CA GLY A 26 -21.20 11.37 -6.02
C GLY A 26 -19.77 11.06 -5.56
N GLU A 27 -19.24 11.77 -4.56
CA GLU A 27 -17.93 11.43 -4.00
C GLU A 27 -18.00 10.19 -3.09
N LEU A 28 -16.85 9.54 -2.90
CA LEU A 28 -16.70 8.46 -1.94
C LEU A 28 -16.24 9.02 -0.59
N ILE A 29 -16.83 8.49 0.48
CA ILE A 29 -16.43 8.77 1.86
C ILE A 29 -16.14 7.46 2.59
N ILE A 30 -15.31 7.54 3.63
CA ILE A 30 -15.08 6.47 4.60
C ILE A 30 -15.46 6.95 5.99
N ILE A 31 -16.14 6.09 6.75
CA ILE A 31 -16.45 6.35 8.15
C ILE A 31 -15.19 6.23 9.00
N VAL A 32 -14.81 7.31 9.68
CA VAL A 32 -13.66 7.36 10.59
C VAL A 32 -14.06 7.24 12.06
N ASP A 33 -15.30 7.61 12.37
CA ASP A 33 -15.93 7.49 13.67
C ASP A 33 -17.42 7.15 13.48
N ALA A 34 -17.88 6.09 14.14
CA ALA A 34 -19.26 5.61 14.06
C ALA A 34 -19.97 5.68 15.42
N SER A 35 -19.47 6.54 16.32
CA SER A 35 -19.95 6.65 17.70
C SER A 35 -21.28 7.42 17.85
N ASP A 36 -21.71 8.16 16.83
CA ASP A 36 -22.95 8.92 16.89
C ASP A 36 -24.19 8.05 16.66
N VAL A 37 -25.35 8.62 16.97
CA VAL A 37 -26.64 7.95 16.83
C VAL A 37 -26.99 7.79 15.35
N GLN A 38 -27.02 6.54 14.89
CA GLN A 38 -27.30 6.17 13.51
C GLN A 38 -28.81 6.13 13.28
N GLN A 39 -29.31 6.97 12.37
CA GLN A 39 -30.75 7.19 12.16
C GLN A 39 -31.40 6.20 11.18
N ALA A 40 -30.60 5.50 10.37
CA ALA A 40 -31.09 4.58 9.34
C ALA A 40 -30.36 3.24 9.41
N LYS A 41 -29.85 2.73 8.28
CA LYS A 41 -29.07 1.50 8.28
C LYS A 41 -27.78 1.72 9.08
N PRO A 42 -27.42 0.78 9.96
CA PRO A 42 -26.20 0.94 10.72
C PRO A 42 -24.96 0.87 9.82
N TYR A 43 -23.93 1.59 10.21
CA TYR A 43 -22.60 1.59 9.61
C TYR A 43 -21.52 1.50 10.69
N GLU A 44 -20.35 1.03 10.30
CA GLU A 44 -19.20 0.85 11.19
C GLU A 44 -18.01 1.67 10.70
N LYS A 45 -17.05 1.93 11.58
CA LYS A 45 -15.77 2.53 11.20
C LYS A 45 -15.12 1.70 10.09
N GLY A 46 -14.71 2.38 9.02
CA GLY A 46 -14.15 1.77 7.82
C GLY A 46 -15.17 1.53 6.71
N THR A 47 -16.47 1.74 6.94
CA THR A 47 -17.48 1.62 5.88
C THR A 47 -17.23 2.67 4.81
N VAL A 48 -17.14 2.22 3.55
CA VAL A 48 -17.03 3.09 2.37
C VAL A 48 -18.39 3.23 1.71
N MET A 49 -18.75 4.45 1.31
CA MET A 49 -20.03 4.73 0.68
C MET A 49 -19.98 5.93 -0.25
N THR A 50 -20.89 5.96 -1.23
CA THR A 50 -21.08 7.09 -2.14
C THR A 50 -22.06 8.09 -1.54
N VAL A 51 -21.69 9.37 -1.59
CA VAL A 51 -22.53 10.47 -1.14
C VAL A 51 -23.71 10.69 -2.08
N VAL A 52 -24.90 10.80 -1.50
CA VAL A 52 -26.14 11.11 -2.22
C VAL A 52 -26.80 12.27 -1.49
N VAL A 53 -26.57 13.50 -1.95
CA VAL A 53 -27.08 14.68 -1.27
C VAL A 53 -28.60 14.71 -1.37
N ASN A 54 -29.26 14.84 -0.22
CA ASN A 54 -30.63 15.34 -0.15
C ASN A 54 -30.54 16.63 0.67
N GLU A 55 -30.76 17.78 0.04
CA GLU A 55 -30.54 19.08 0.67
C GLU A 55 -31.60 19.36 1.74
N ILE A 56 -31.34 18.93 2.97
CA ILE A 56 -32.03 19.45 4.15
C ILE A 56 -30.96 19.86 5.16
N GLY A 57 -30.71 21.17 5.27
CA GLY A 57 -29.98 21.75 6.40
C GLY A 57 -28.44 21.66 6.38
N GLY A 58 -27.81 21.43 5.22
CA GLY A 58 -26.33 21.45 5.11
C GLY A 58 -25.64 20.15 5.55
N LEU A 59 -26.37 19.03 5.48
CA LEU A 59 -25.91 17.75 5.97
C LEU A 59 -25.59 16.78 4.82
N THR A 60 -24.52 16.01 4.96
CA THR A 60 -24.18 14.94 4.00
C THR A 60 -25.10 13.75 4.26
N ILE A 61 -25.85 13.36 3.23
CA ILE A 61 -26.75 12.20 3.29
C ILE A 61 -26.15 11.10 2.41
N CYS A 62 -26.22 9.86 2.90
CA CYS A 62 -26.03 8.67 2.09
C CYS A 62 -27.36 7.92 2.09
N LYS A 63 -27.95 7.71 0.91
CA LYS A 63 -29.35 7.27 0.74
C LYS A 63 -29.73 6.02 1.56
N LEU A 64 -28.77 5.13 1.85
CA LEU A 64 -28.97 3.93 2.65
C LEU A 64 -28.70 4.13 4.16
N TYR A 65 -27.82 5.06 4.51
CA TYR A 65 -27.24 5.22 5.85
C TYR A 65 -27.79 6.45 6.60
N GLY A 66 -28.58 7.28 5.92
CA GLY A 66 -29.24 8.44 6.51
C GLY A 66 -28.28 9.62 6.64
N HIS A 67 -28.44 10.36 7.74
CA HIS A 67 -27.63 11.51 8.09
C HIS A 67 -26.26 11.06 8.63
N ILE A 68 -25.18 11.65 8.10
CA ILE A 68 -23.81 11.42 8.57
C ILE A 68 -23.17 12.77 8.88
N SER A 69 -22.76 12.96 10.12
CA SER A 69 -22.14 14.19 10.58
C SER A 69 -20.74 14.35 9.98
N ARG A 70 -20.30 15.60 9.81
CA ARG A 70 -19.03 15.91 9.15
C ARG A 70 -17.80 15.27 9.81
N TYR A 71 -17.82 15.09 11.13
CA TYR A 71 -16.73 14.48 11.89
C TYR A 71 -16.70 12.94 11.80
N GLU A 72 -17.79 12.32 11.35
CA GLU A 72 -17.90 10.85 11.25
C GLU A 72 -17.22 10.31 9.99
N TYR A 73 -16.90 11.18 9.02
CA TYR A 73 -16.36 10.76 7.73
C TYR A 73 -15.11 11.54 7.30
N ALA A 74 -14.33 10.89 6.43
CA ALA A 74 -13.33 11.54 5.58
C ALA A 74 -13.64 11.28 4.11
N VAL A 75 -13.33 12.23 3.24
CA VAL A 75 -13.50 12.08 1.79
C VAL A 75 -12.35 11.25 1.22
N LEU A 76 -12.66 10.36 0.30
CA LEU A 76 -11.68 9.58 -0.44
C LEU A 76 -11.36 10.28 -1.76
N GLU A 77 -10.14 10.78 -1.87
CA GLU A 77 -9.62 11.30 -3.14
C GLU A 77 -8.70 10.27 -3.80
N PRO A 78 -8.79 10.06 -5.13
CA PRO A 78 -7.89 9.16 -5.83
C PRO A 78 -6.43 9.54 -5.55
N TYR A 79 -5.63 8.55 -5.19
CA TYR A 79 -4.21 8.72 -5.00
C TYR A 79 -3.48 8.10 -6.19
N GLU A 80 -2.92 8.95 -7.04
CA GLU A 80 -2.04 8.51 -8.11
C GLU A 80 -0.65 8.26 -7.55
N ILE A 81 -0.19 7.00 -7.62
CA ILE A 81 1.24 6.72 -7.47
C ILE A 81 1.89 7.29 -8.73
N HIS A 82 2.48 8.47 -8.61
CA HIS A 82 3.42 8.93 -9.62
C HIS A 82 4.57 7.92 -9.69
N GLU A 83 4.93 7.51 -10.91
CA GLU A 83 6.01 6.58 -11.16
C GLU A 83 7.23 6.92 -10.30
N ALA A 84 7.88 5.90 -9.74
CA ALA A 84 9.05 6.09 -8.91
C ALA A 84 10.06 7.00 -9.65
N PRO A 85 10.64 8.01 -8.98
CA PRO A 85 11.61 8.90 -9.60
C PRO A 85 12.64 8.12 -10.40
N THR A 86 13.05 8.64 -11.55
CA THR A 86 13.99 7.98 -12.49
C THR A 86 15.24 7.45 -11.78
N GLU A 87 15.66 8.10 -10.70
CA GLU A 87 16.79 7.67 -9.86
C GLU A 87 16.53 6.37 -9.10
N ILE A 88 15.32 6.15 -8.57
CA ILE A 88 14.92 4.89 -7.93
C ILE A 88 14.84 3.77 -8.97
N GLN A 89 14.30 4.05 -10.16
CA GLN A 89 14.29 3.07 -11.25
C GLN A 89 15.71 2.71 -11.71
N ALA A 90 16.60 3.69 -11.81
CA ALA A 90 18.02 3.45 -12.11
C ALA A 90 18.72 2.66 -11.01
N GLN A 91 18.40 2.92 -9.74
CA GLN A 91 18.87 2.14 -8.59
C GLN A 91 18.44 0.67 -8.69
N LEU A 92 17.15 0.43 -8.96
CA LEU A 92 16.58 -0.90 -9.09
C LEU A 92 17.22 -1.67 -10.25
N ALA A 93 17.39 -1.03 -11.42
CA ALA A 93 18.03 -1.65 -12.56
C ALA A 93 19.51 -2.00 -12.29
N ARG A 94 20.21 -1.18 -11.50
CA ARG A 94 21.58 -1.50 -11.05
C ARG A 94 21.61 -2.69 -10.10
N GLN A 95 20.65 -2.76 -9.18
CA GLN A 95 20.55 -3.89 -8.24
C GLN A 95 20.20 -5.20 -8.96
N GLN A 96 19.28 -5.17 -9.94
CA GLN A 96 18.93 -6.34 -10.75
C GLN A 96 20.14 -6.90 -11.50
N ARG A 97 20.90 -6.03 -12.20
CA ARG A 97 22.15 -6.46 -12.86
C ARG A 97 23.19 -7.02 -11.90
N HIS A 98 23.26 -6.48 -10.68
CA HIS A 98 24.18 -7.00 -9.68
C HIS A 98 23.77 -8.40 -9.20
N LEU A 99 22.47 -8.65 -9.04
CA LEU A 99 21.96 -9.98 -8.69
C LEU A 99 22.23 -10.99 -9.81
N GLU A 100 21.94 -10.64 -11.07
CA GLU A 100 22.22 -11.50 -12.23
C GLU A 100 23.71 -11.86 -12.31
N ALA A 101 24.61 -10.89 -12.11
CA ALA A 101 26.05 -11.13 -12.09
C ALA A 101 26.52 -11.98 -10.90
N LEU A 102 25.80 -11.96 -9.77
CA LEU A 102 26.08 -12.84 -8.64
C LEU A 102 25.58 -14.26 -8.90
N GLU A 103 24.44 -14.41 -9.58
CA GLU A 103 23.90 -15.71 -9.98
C GLU A 103 24.84 -16.42 -10.98
N GLU A 104 25.33 -15.71 -12.00
CA GLU A 104 26.30 -16.25 -12.97
C GLU A 104 27.59 -16.70 -12.26
N ARG A 105 28.12 -15.89 -11.34
CA ARG A 105 29.32 -16.25 -10.58
C ARG A 105 29.11 -17.43 -9.65
N LEU A 106 27.90 -17.66 -9.15
CA LEU A 106 27.58 -18.83 -8.33
C LEU A 106 27.52 -20.09 -9.19
N GLU A 107 27.04 -19.99 -10.43
CA GLU A 107 27.04 -21.09 -11.40
C GLU A 107 28.48 -21.51 -11.75
N ASP A 108 29.36 -20.55 -12.07
CA ASP A 108 30.78 -20.82 -12.31
C ASP A 108 31.46 -21.54 -11.13
N VAL A 109 31.16 -21.11 -9.90
CA VAL A 109 31.70 -21.73 -8.68
C VAL A 109 31.16 -23.15 -8.47
N ALA A 110 29.91 -23.41 -8.85
CA ALA A 110 29.32 -24.74 -8.78
C ALA A 110 30.00 -25.70 -9.78
N GLU A 111 30.23 -25.28 -11.03
CA GLU A 111 30.95 -26.07 -12.03
C GLU A 111 32.39 -26.39 -11.58
N LEU A 112 33.10 -25.40 -11.03
CA LEU A 112 34.45 -25.60 -10.49
C LEU A 112 34.47 -26.56 -9.29
N ALA A 113 33.42 -26.57 -8.46
CA ALA A 113 33.33 -27.51 -7.34
C ALA A 113 33.13 -28.95 -7.82
N GLU A 114 32.27 -29.15 -8.82
CA GLU A 114 32.02 -30.47 -9.43
C GLU A 114 33.27 -31.01 -10.14
N GLY A 115 33.97 -30.18 -10.92
CA GLY A 115 35.19 -30.56 -11.63
C GLY A 115 36.37 -30.92 -10.71
N ASN A 116 36.38 -30.41 -9.47
CA ASN A 116 37.40 -30.69 -8.46
C ASN A 116 37.01 -31.79 -7.45
N GLY A 117 35.87 -32.47 -7.64
CA GLY A 117 35.41 -33.53 -6.75
C GLY A 117 35.00 -33.04 -5.35
N LEU A 118 34.75 -31.74 -5.18
CA LEU A 118 34.18 -31.16 -3.97
C LEU A 118 32.66 -31.32 -4.03
N SER A 119 32.06 -31.90 -2.98
CA SER A 119 30.61 -32.05 -2.90
C SER A 119 29.90 -30.68 -2.93
N THR A 120 28.97 -30.49 -3.87
CA THR A 120 28.07 -29.32 -4.02
C THR A 120 27.32 -28.94 -2.74
N TYR A 121 27.22 -29.87 -1.79
CA TYR A 121 26.69 -29.66 -0.45
C TYR A 121 27.48 -28.60 0.35
N THR A 122 28.80 -28.51 0.14
CA THR A 122 29.67 -27.57 0.87
C THR A 122 29.62 -26.15 0.32
N THR A 123 29.53 -26.00 -1.01
CA THR A 123 29.43 -24.69 -1.69
C THR A 123 28.09 -24.02 -1.40
N THR A 124 26.99 -24.78 -1.39
CA THR A 124 25.65 -24.26 -1.07
C THR A 124 25.54 -23.79 0.38
N GLN A 125 26.13 -24.53 1.33
CA GLN A 125 26.17 -24.11 2.74
C GLN A 125 27.03 -22.85 2.95
N LEU A 126 28.15 -22.72 2.25
CA LEU A 126 29.01 -21.53 2.35
C LEU A 126 28.32 -20.29 1.79
N ALA A 127 27.60 -20.41 0.67
CA ALA A 127 26.83 -19.32 0.08
C ALA A 127 25.67 -18.87 1.00
N GLN A 128 24.96 -19.82 1.63
CA GLN A 128 23.91 -19.53 2.61
C GLN A 128 24.45 -18.86 3.89
N GLU A 129 25.63 -19.26 4.36
CA GLU A 129 26.30 -18.67 5.53
C GLU A 129 26.79 -17.24 5.25
N ILE A 130 27.33 -16.98 4.04
CA ILE A 130 27.71 -15.63 3.60
C ILE A 130 26.46 -14.74 3.47
N ALA A 131 25.39 -15.23 2.85
CA ALA A 131 24.13 -14.48 2.72
C ALA A 131 23.53 -14.11 4.09
N ARG A 132 23.59 -15.02 5.09
CA ARG A 132 23.13 -14.75 6.46
C ARG A 132 23.96 -13.70 7.20
N ARG A 133 25.26 -13.61 6.93
CA ARG A 133 26.16 -12.64 7.58
C ARG A 133 26.04 -11.24 6.99
N SER A 134 25.68 -11.13 5.71
CA SER A 134 25.51 -9.85 5.00
C SER A 134 24.17 -9.14 5.30
N LEU A 135 23.26 -9.79 6.03
CA LEU A 135 21.92 -9.29 6.41
C LEU A 135 21.84 -8.79 7.87
N ARG A 136 22.99 -8.65 8.57
CA ARG A 136 23.12 -8.00 9.88
C ARG A 136 23.78 -6.63 9.73
#